data_AF-A0A556UA00-F1
#
_entry.id   AF-A0A556UA00-F1
#
_cell.length_a   1.000
_cell.length_b   1.000
_cell.length_c   1.000
_cell.angle_alpha   90.00
_cell.angle_beta   90.00
_cell.angle_gamma   90.00
#
_symmetry.space_group_name_H-M   'P 1'
#
loop_
_entity.id
_entity.type
_entity.pdbx_description
1 polymer ?
#
loop_
_entity_poly.entity_id
_entity_poly.type
_entity_poly.pdbx_seq_one_letter_code
_entity_poly.pdbx_strand_id
1 'polypeptide(L)'
;MMNKTIKVVSHDKNGSPVFADSIVKSSAVNEYFIPTKENDVYGDWFMGDFYPLEGKLIEVVKDHATMSDLKEMMRNSTDNTAIFNVKGDFNGAK
;
A
#
# COMPACT_ATOMS: atom_id res chain seq x y z
N MET A 1 18.53 19.53 4.48
CA MET A 1 17.27 18.81 4.20
C MET A 1 17.63 17.63 3.32
N MET A 2 17.46 16.38 3.78
CA MET A 2 17.65 15.24 2.87
C MET A 2 16.45 15.20 1.93
N ASN A 3 16.70 15.38 0.63
CA ASN A 3 15.72 15.05 -0.41
C ASN A 3 15.41 13.56 -0.26
N LYS A 4 14.25 13.21 0.29
CA LYS A 4 13.76 11.84 0.31
C LYS A 4 13.49 11.48 -1.15
N THR A 5 14.42 10.78 -1.80
CA THR A 5 14.23 10.33 -3.18
C THR A 5 13.03 9.39 -3.19
N ILE A 6 11.91 9.87 -3.73
CA ILE A 6 10.70 9.08 -3.82
C ILE A 6 10.90 8.05 -4.92
N LYS A 7 11.14 6.81 -4.51
CA LYS A 7 11.50 5.70 -5.41
C LYS A 7 10.23 4.99 -5.88
N VAL A 8 10.12 4.81 -7.20
CA VAL A 8 9.15 3.89 -7.80
C VAL A 8 9.54 2.46 -7.44
N VAL A 9 8.61 1.72 -6.86
CA VAL A 9 8.83 0.35 -6.35
C VAL A 9 8.15 -0.72 -7.21
N SER A 10 7.14 -0.33 -8.00
CA SER A 10 6.42 -1.21 -8.93
C SER A 10 5.64 -0.38 -9.96
N HIS A 11 4.86 -1.03 -10.81
CA HIS A 11 3.81 -0.42 -11.62
C HIS A 11 2.50 -1.19 -11.41
N ASP A 12 1.38 -0.48 -11.44
CA ASP A 12 0.06 -1.06 -11.29
C ASP A 12 -0.46 -1.71 -12.58
N LYS A 13 -1.68 -2.27 -12.56
CA LYS A 13 -2.27 -3.00 -13.69
C LYS A 13 -2.45 -2.13 -14.95
N ASN A 14 -2.46 -0.80 -14.79
CA ASN A 14 -2.61 0.18 -15.86
C ASN A 14 -1.26 0.77 -16.28
N GLY A 15 -0.15 0.34 -15.68
CA GLY A 15 1.19 0.85 -15.93
C GLY A 15 1.52 2.14 -15.15
N SER A 16 0.69 2.55 -14.19
CA SER A 16 0.97 3.71 -13.34
C SER A 16 2.09 3.39 -12.35
N PRO A 17 3.01 4.32 -12.08
CA PRO A 17 4.07 4.08 -11.11
C PRO A 17 3.49 3.90 -9.69
N VAL A 18 3.99 2.92 -8.96
CA VAL A 18 3.69 2.72 -7.54
C VAL A 18 4.89 3.20 -6.73
N PHE A 19 4.68 4.11 -5.78
CA PHE A 19 5.70 4.55 -4.84
C PHE A 19 5.59 3.79 -3.52
N ALA A 20 6.68 3.76 -2.76
CA ALA A 20 6.71 3.12 -1.43
C ALA A 20 5.67 3.71 -0.45
N ASP A 21 5.23 4.94 -0.69
CA ASP A 21 4.23 5.65 0.10
C ASP A 21 2.90 5.84 -0.65
N SER A 22 2.64 5.09 -1.72
CA SER A 22 1.31 5.10 -2.37
C SER A 22 0.30 4.29 -1.53
N ILE A 23 -0.95 4.73 -1.47
CA ILE A 23 -2.07 3.84 -1.15
C ILE A 23 -2.41 3.09 -2.44
N VAL A 24 -2.39 1.77 -2.35
CA VAL A 24 -2.77 0.87 -3.44
C VAL A 24 -3.99 0.05 -3.03
N LYS A 25 -4.80 -0.31 -4.03
CA LYS A 25 -5.92 -1.24 -3.88
C LYS A 25 -5.55 -2.58 -4.52
N SER A 26 -5.58 -3.67 -3.76
CA SER A 26 -5.53 -5.03 -4.29
C SER A 26 -6.91 -5.51 -4.74
N SER A 27 -7.03 -5.91 -6.00
CA SER A 27 -8.24 -6.53 -6.54
C SER A 27 -8.42 -7.98 -6.11
N ALA A 28 -7.39 -8.63 -5.55
CA ALA A 28 -7.49 -10.01 -5.09
C ALA A 28 -8.42 -10.16 -3.87
N VAL A 29 -8.40 -9.18 -2.96
CA VAL A 29 -9.10 -9.23 -1.67
C VAL A 29 -9.85 -7.93 -1.32
N ASN A 30 -10.04 -7.02 -2.29
CA ASN A 30 -10.63 -5.68 -2.08
C ASN A 30 -9.98 -4.94 -0.89
N GLU A 31 -8.65 -4.95 -0.86
CA GLU A 31 -7.86 -4.40 0.24
C GLU A 31 -7.14 -3.12 -0.17
N TYR A 32 -7.08 -2.16 0.74
CA TYR A 32 -6.33 -0.92 0.62
C TYR A 32 -5.19 -0.91 1.63
N PHE A 33 -3.97 -0.69 1.16
CA PHE A 33 -2.78 -0.69 2.00
C PHE A 33 -1.70 0.27 1.46
N ILE A 34 -0.71 0.55 2.30
CA ILE A 34 0.53 1.23 1.91
C ILE A 34 1.63 0.17 1.85
N PRO A 35 2.35 0.01 0.73
CA PRO A 35 3.38 -1.03 0.60
C PRO A 35 4.41 -0.98 1.71
N THR A 36 4.74 -2.14 2.25
CA THR A 36 5.82 -2.33 3.23
C THR A 36 6.99 -3.05 2.56
N LYS A 37 8.19 -2.88 3.11
CA LYS A 37 9.42 -3.49 2.57
C LYS A 37 9.91 -4.60 3.49
N GLU A 38 10.10 -5.79 2.95
CA GLU A 38 10.70 -6.94 3.63
C GLU A 38 11.70 -7.63 2.71
N ASN A 39 12.92 -7.90 3.21
CA ASN A 39 13.97 -8.59 2.46
C ASN A 39 14.18 -8.05 1.02
N ASP A 40 14.20 -6.72 0.88
CA ASP A 40 14.32 -6.00 -0.39
C ASP A 40 13.13 -6.09 -1.37
N VAL A 41 12.03 -6.71 -0.95
CA VAL A 41 10.78 -6.80 -1.72
C VAL A 41 9.72 -5.89 -1.10
N TYR A 42 8.93 -5.21 -1.95
CA TYR A 42 7.76 -4.45 -1.51
C TYR A 42 6.51 -5.32 -1.60
N GLY A 43 5.62 -5.21 -0.62
CA GLY A 43 4.42 -6.03 -0.51
C GLY A 43 3.49 -5.57 0.61
N ASP A 44 2.61 -6.46 1.04
CA ASP A 44 1.70 -6.26 2.15
C ASP A 44 1.82 -7.37 3.20
N TRP A 45 1.71 -7.00 4.47
CA TRP A 45 1.58 -7.95 5.56
C TRP A 45 0.12 -8.16 5.88
N PHE A 46 -0.43 -9.30 5.46
CA PHE A 46 -1.83 -9.63 5.65
C PHE A 46 -1.97 -10.93 6.44
N MET A 47 -2.71 -10.87 7.56
CA MET A 47 -2.99 -12.02 8.44
C MET A 47 -1.77 -12.83 8.92
N GLY A 48 -0.59 -12.22 8.99
CA GLY A 48 0.64 -12.87 9.49
C GLY A 48 1.52 -13.47 8.39
N ASP A 49 1.17 -13.26 7.13
CA ASP A 49 1.98 -13.61 5.96
C ASP A 49 2.33 -12.36 5.15
N PHE A 50 3.48 -12.39 4.47
CA PHE A 50 3.92 -11.34 3.55
C PHE A 50 3.59 -11.69 2.11
N TYR A 51 2.88 -10.80 1.42
CA TYR A 51 2.48 -10.95 0.03
C TYR A 51 3.18 -9.89 -0.83
N PRO A 52 4.09 -10.28 -1.75
CA PRO A 52 4.75 -9.33 -2.65
C PRO A 52 3.75 -8.53 -3.50
N LEU A 53 4.14 -7.31 -3.88
CA LEU A 53 3.35 -6.52 -4.82
C LEU A 53 3.24 -7.24 -6.17
N GLU A 54 2.01 -7.56 -6.56
CA GLU A 54 1.70 -8.05 -7.89
C GLU A 54 1.06 -6.93 -8.72
N GLY A 55 1.84 -6.30 -9.60
CA GLY A 55 1.39 -5.16 -10.41
C GLY A 55 0.04 -5.36 -11.11
N LYS A 56 -0.17 -6.55 -11.69
CA LYS A 56 -1.42 -6.93 -12.38
C LYS A 56 -2.67 -6.96 -11.46
N LEU A 57 -2.48 -7.04 -10.14
CA LEU A 57 -3.54 -7.16 -9.13
C LEU A 57 -3.75 -5.89 -8.32
N ILE A 58 -2.96 -4.84 -8.57
CA ILE A 58 -3.05 -3.59 -7.81
C ILE A 58 -3.42 -2.42 -8.71
N GLU A 59 -3.98 -1.39 -8.08
CA GLU A 59 -4.28 -0.10 -8.66
C GLU A 59 -3.85 1.00 -7.69
N VAL A 60 -3.16 2.02 -8.19
CA VAL A 60 -2.81 3.18 -7.37
C VAL A 60 -4.07 3.99 -7.07
N VAL A 61 -4.33 4.24 -5.79
CA VAL A 61 -5.45 5.08 -5.34
C VAL A 61 -4.96 6.49 -5.02
N LYS A 62 -3.81 6.61 -4.37
CA LYS A 62 -3.22 7.89 -3.98
C LYS A 62 -1.71 7.77 -3.90
N ASP A 63 -0.99 8.65 -4.59
CA ASP A 63 0.46 8.77 -4.45
C ASP A 63 0.86 9.60 -3.23
N HIS A 64 2.02 9.28 -2.65
CA HIS A 64 2.63 10.01 -1.53
C HIS A 64 1.65 10.26 -0.38
N ALA A 65 1.01 9.17 0.04
CA ALA A 65 0.03 9.13 1.09
C ALA A 65 0.64 8.77 2.44
N THR A 66 -0.14 9.00 3.49
CA THR A 66 0.18 8.67 4.87
C THR A 66 -0.80 7.66 5.42
N MET A 67 -0.45 7.05 6.56
CA MET A 67 -1.37 6.18 7.29
C MET A 67 -2.63 6.92 7.79
N SER A 68 -2.56 8.24 7.99
CA SER A 68 -3.74 9.05 8.29
C SER A 68 -4.70 9.11 7.10
N ASP A 69 -4.19 9.21 5.87
CA ASP A 69 -5.02 9.17 4.65
C ASP A 69 -5.75 7.83 4.52
N LEU A 70 -5.05 6.71 4.75
CA LEU A 70 -5.67 5.39 4.69
C LEU A 70 -6.75 5.22 5.78
N LYS A 71 -6.49 5.71 7.00
CA LYS A 71 -7.47 5.71 8.10
C LYS A 71 -8.67 6.60 7.79
N GLU A 72 -8.48 7.72 7.11
CA GLU A 72 -9.57 8.58 6.66
C GLU A 72 -10.42 7.89 5.59
N MET A 73 -9.80 7.23 4.61
CA MET A 73 -10.51 6.40 3.64
C MET A 73 -11.34 5.30 4.32
N MET A 74 -10.76 4.61 5.31
CA MET A 74 -11.48 3.61 6.09
C MET A 74 -12.70 4.18 6.81
N ARG A 75 -12.57 5.36 7.44
CA ARG A 75 -13.68 6.03 8.15
C ARG A 75 -14.80 6.50 7.24
N ASN A 76 -14.44 6.91 6.02
CA ASN A 76 -15.39 7.46 5.05
C ASN A 76 -15.91 6.39 4.07
N SER A 77 -15.40 5.16 4.12
CA SER A 77 -15.83 4.08 3.23
C SER A 77 -17.27 3.68 3.52
N THR A 78 -18.08 3.63 2.47
CA THR A 78 -19.41 2.99 2.48
C THR A 78 -19.36 1.54 1.99
N ASP A 79 -18.20 1.06 1.55
CA ASP A 79 -17.98 -0.32 1.12
C ASP A 79 -17.61 -1.18 2.34
N ASN A 80 -18.57 -1.97 2.82
CA ASN A 80 -18.40 -2.87 3.97
C ASN A 80 -17.58 -4.12 3.63
N THR A 81 -17.22 -4.34 2.36
CA THR A 81 -16.36 -5.43 1.91
C THR A 81 -14.90 -5.01 1.77
N ALA A 82 -14.63 -3.70 1.85
CA ALA A 82 -13.28 -3.17 1.76
C ALA A 82 -12.49 -3.44 3.03
N ILE A 83 -11.29 -3.99 2.86
CA ILE A 83 -10.32 -4.18 3.93
C ILE A 83 -9.33 -3.01 3.89
N PHE A 84 -9.00 -2.43 5.04
CA PHE A 84 -8.01 -1.36 5.14
C PHE A 84 -6.90 -1.81 6.08
N ASN A 85 -5.69 -2.00 5.54
CA ASN A 85 -4.53 -2.42 6.32
C ASN A 85 -3.93 -1.24 7.09
N VAL A 86 -4.62 -0.82 8.15
CA VAL A 86 -4.25 0.34 8.99
C VAL A 86 -3.44 -0.01 10.23
N LYS A 87 -3.05 -1.29 10.39
CA LYS A 87 -2.45 -1.82 11.63
C LYS A 87 -0.94 -2.11 11.55
N GLY A 88 -0.28 -1.83 10.42
CA GLY A 88 1.17 -1.97 10.30
C GLY A 88 1.96 -0.88 11.05
N ASP A 89 3.15 -1.22 11.55
CA ASP A 89 4.16 -0.22 11.89
C ASP A 89 4.93 0.13 10.61
N PHE A 90 4.66 1.31 10.05
CA PHE A 90 5.14 1.74 8.73
C PHE A 90 6.63 2.12 8.70
N ASN A 91 7.34 1.94 9.83
CA ASN A 91 8.75 2.27 9.97
C ASN A 91 9.66 1.05 10.15
N GLY A 92 9.22 -0.18 9.83
CA GLY A 92 10.12 -1.32 9.68
C GLY A 92 11.04 -1.61 10.87
N ALA A 93 10.64 -1.24 12.10
CA ALA A 93 11.40 -1.54 13.30
C ALA A 93 10.69 -2.65 14.08
N LYS A 94 11.17 -3.88 13.91
CA LYS A 94 11.33 -4.76 15.07
C LYS A 94 12.67 -4.46 15.71
#